data_AF-A0ABC8U6S6-F1
#
_entry.id   AF-A0ABC8U6S6-F1
#
_cell.length_a   1.000
_cell.length_b   1.000
_cell.length_c   1.000
_cell.angle_alpha   90.00
_cell.angle_beta   90.00
_cell.angle_gamma   90.00
#
_symmetry.space_group_name_H-M   'P 1'
#
loop_
_entity.id
_entity.type
_entity.pdbx_description
1 polymer ?
#
loop_
_entity_poly.entity_id
_entity_poly.type
_entity_poly.pdbx_seq_one_letter_code
_entity_poly.pdbx_strand_id
1 'polypeptide(L)'
;MLVAILAFHKALSDQPTDPLVVAAFSLAVHNGGDLREALNIARRISKPHDVTFHELLEPQNLDSKVLKHEVMRLATSVQSALTNMTDEYSVSQAMAKYPKAPYSDLVFIPLGSYLKVSKIFECVRGGKEKGFVSKQGSKIDHELLALGSLREVRHVFARVVFDTVYPMNLTQDSNYT
;
A
#
# COMPACT_ATOMS: atom_id res chain seq x y z
N MET A 1 4.33 -3.37 10.10
CA MET A 1 3.31 -2.46 9.53
C MET A 1 3.91 -1.15 9.06
N LEU A 2 4.56 -0.37 9.93
CA LEU A 2 5.03 1.00 9.61
C LEU A 2 5.90 1.07 8.35
N VAL A 3 6.88 0.16 8.22
CA VAL A 3 7.74 0.09 7.02
C VAL A 3 6.95 -0.18 5.73
N ALA A 4 5.86 -0.97 5.80
CA ALA A 4 5.01 -1.24 4.64
C ALA A 4 4.25 0.01 4.20
N ILE A 5 3.68 0.76 5.16
CA ILE A 5 3.02 2.04 4.89
C ILE A 5 4.01 3.06 4.34
N LEU A 6 5.21 3.14 4.93
CA LEU A 6 6.23 4.09 4.50
C LEU A 6 6.71 3.81 3.07
N ALA A 7 6.99 2.55 2.73
CA ALA A 7 7.40 2.20 1.37
C ALA A 7 6.29 2.48 0.35
N PHE A 8 5.04 2.20 0.72
CA PHE A 8 3.87 2.53 -0.08
C PHE A 8 3.73 4.04 -0.29
N HIS A 9 3.77 4.82 0.79
CA HIS A 9 3.74 6.28 0.73
C HIS A 9 4.90 6.84 -0.11
N LYS A 10 6.12 6.32 0.07
CA LYS A 10 7.28 6.74 -0.74
C LYS A 10 7.07 6.49 -2.22
N ALA A 11 6.52 5.33 -2.59
CA ALA A 11 6.20 5.01 -3.98
C ALA A 11 5.18 5.99 -4.58
N LEU A 12 4.14 6.37 -3.82
CA LEU A 12 3.15 7.35 -4.28
C LEU A 12 3.70 8.78 -4.31
N SER A 13 4.57 9.13 -3.37
CA SER A 13 5.23 10.45 -3.31
C SER A 13 6.19 10.64 -4.49
N ASP A 14 6.92 9.60 -4.89
CA ASP A 14 7.78 9.63 -6.07
C ASP A 14 6.99 9.62 -7.37
N GLN A 15 5.87 8.90 -7.38
CA GLN A 15 5.02 8.75 -8.55
C GLN A 15 3.55 8.85 -8.14
N PRO A 16 2.98 10.08 -8.19
CA PRO A 16 1.56 10.27 -7.94
C PRO A 16 0.73 9.32 -8.81
N THR A 17 -0.26 8.69 -8.20
CA THR A 17 -0.97 7.55 -8.81
C THR A 17 -2.47 7.76 -8.73
N ASP A 18 -3.18 7.24 -9.73
CA ASP A 18 -4.65 7.29 -9.77
C ASP A 18 -5.26 6.57 -8.53
N PRO A 19 -6.25 7.18 -7.85
CA PRO A 19 -6.87 6.58 -6.66
C PRO A 19 -7.49 5.20 -6.92
N LEU A 20 -8.01 4.93 -8.13
CA LEU A 20 -8.53 3.63 -8.53
C LEU A 20 -7.42 2.56 -8.58
N VAL A 21 -6.21 2.94 -9.01
CA VAL A 21 -5.04 2.05 -8.99
C VAL A 21 -4.65 1.74 -7.55
N VAL A 22 -4.65 2.75 -6.67
CA VAL A 22 -4.37 2.59 -5.24
C VAL A 22 -5.40 1.66 -4.57
N ALA A 23 -6.68 1.84 -4.87
CA ALA A 23 -7.75 0.98 -4.39
C ALA A 23 -7.57 -0.48 -4.84
N ALA A 24 -7.36 -0.69 -6.14
CA ALA A 24 -7.17 -2.02 -6.72
C ALA A 24 -5.91 -2.71 -6.18
N PHE A 25 -4.81 -1.96 -5.99
CA PHE A 25 -3.61 -2.47 -5.35
C PHE A 25 -3.87 -2.93 -3.91
N SER A 26 -4.56 -2.11 -3.12
CA SER A 26 -4.88 -2.43 -1.72
C SER A 26 -5.79 -3.66 -1.60
N LEU A 27 -6.78 -3.79 -2.49
CA LEU A 27 -7.62 -4.99 -2.58
C LEU A 27 -6.83 -6.23 -3.00
N ALA A 28 -5.91 -6.09 -3.96
CA ALA A 28 -5.06 -7.18 -4.40
C ALA A 28 -4.13 -7.67 -3.27
N VAL A 29 -3.59 -6.75 -2.47
CA VAL A 29 -2.83 -7.11 -1.26
C VAL A 29 -3.72 -7.83 -0.26
N HIS A 30 -4.94 -7.32 0.00
CA HIS A 30 -5.88 -7.94 0.94
C HIS A 30 -6.31 -9.35 0.53
N ASN A 31 -6.58 -9.57 -0.76
CA ASN A 31 -7.11 -10.84 -1.28
C ASN A 31 -6.04 -11.84 -1.75
N GLY A 32 -4.76 -11.55 -1.47
CA GLY A 32 -3.66 -12.46 -1.77
C GLY A 32 -3.35 -12.55 -3.27
N GLY A 33 -3.52 -11.47 -4.01
CA GLY A 33 -3.08 -11.34 -5.40
C GLY A 33 -4.13 -11.71 -6.46
N ASP A 34 -5.40 -11.87 -6.08
CA ASP A 34 -6.49 -12.04 -7.06
C ASP A 34 -6.82 -10.68 -7.70
N LEU A 35 -5.97 -10.28 -8.65
CA LEU A 35 -6.10 -9.02 -9.38
C LEU A 35 -7.44 -8.90 -10.10
N ARG A 36 -7.99 -10.00 -10.62
CA ARG A 36 -9.27 -9.95 -11.33
C ARG A 36 -10.40 -9.53 -10.39
N GLU A 37 -10.46 -10.15 -9.22
CA GLU A 37 -11.42 -9.77 -8.18
C GLU A 37 -11.17 -8.35 -7.67
N ALA A 38 -9.91 -8.00 -7.38
CA ALA A 38 -9.54 -6.68 -6.87
C ALA A 38 -9.95 -5.55 -7.82
N LEU A 39 -9.69 -5.70 -9.13
CA LEU A 39 -10.07 -4.72 -10.16
C LEU A 39 -11.60 -4.60 -10.28
N ASN A 40 -12.32 -5.72 -10.17
CA ASN A 40 -13.79 -5.72 -10.23
C ASN A 40 -14.42 -5.01 -9.03
N ILE A 41 -13.86 -5.20 -7.83
CA ILE A 41 -14.34 -4.53 -6.61
C ILE A 41 -13.97 -3.04 -6.67
N ALA A 42 -12.73 -2.69 -7.05
CA ALA A 42 -12.27 -1.31 -7.11
C ALA A 42 -13.17 -0.43 -8.00
N ARG A 43 -13.60 -0.96 -9.16
CA ARG A 43 -14.49 -0.24 -10.08
C ARG A 43 -15.89 0.04 -9.54
N ARG A 44 -16.33 -0.70 -8.52
CA ARG A 44 -17.64 -0.51 -7.90
C ARG A 44 -17.60 0.54 -6.79
N ILE A 45 -16.41 1.08 -6.48
CA ILE A 45 -16.27 2.18 -5.53
C ILE A 45 -16.88 3.42 -6.17
N SER A 46 -18.01 3.84 -5.61
CA SER A 46 -18.70 5.10 -5.97
C SER A 46 -18.32 6.25 -5.04
N LYS A 47 -17.64 5.95 -3.95
CA LYS A 47 -17.26 6.92 -2.92
C LYS A 47 -16.16 7.84 -3.44
N PRO A 48 -16.25 9.17 -3.22
CA PRO A 48 -15.19 10.07 -3.60
C PRO A 48 -13.91 9.77 -2.80
N HIS A 49 -12.77 9.95 -3.44
CA HIS A 49 -11.48 9.93 -2.78
C HIS A 49 -11.20 11.31 -2.18
N ASP A 50 -10.26 11.38 -1.23
CA ASP A 50 -9.77 12.63 -0.69
C ASP A 50 -8.82 13.32 -1.69
N VAL A 51 -9.25 14.47 -2.20
CA VAL A 51 -8.52 15.26 -3.20
C VAL A 51 -7.39 16.11 -2.61
N THR A 52 -7.21 16.11 -1.29
CA THR A 52 -6.18 16.90 -0.62
C THR A 52 -4.79 16.26 -0.68
N PHE A 53 -4.69 14.98 -1.04
CA PHE A 53 -3.42 14.26 -1.15
C PHE A 53 -2.74 14.52 -2.50
N HIS A 54 -1.54 15.10 -2.47
CA HIS A 54 -0.72 15.34 -3.68
C HIS A 54 -0.16 14.06 -4.31
N GLU A 55 -0.16 12.97 -3.55
CA GLU A 55 0.21 11.63 -3.98
C GLU A 55 -0.85 10.98 -4.89
N LEU A 56 -2.05 11.57 -4.95
CA LEU A 56 -3.16 11.10 -5.77
C LEU A 56 -3.33 11.98 -7.00
N LEU A 57 -3.51 11.35 -8.15
CA LEU A 57 -3.89 12.04 -9.38
C LEU A 57 -5.39 12.26 -9.45
N GLU A 58 -5.80 13.19 -10.30
CA GLU A 58 -7.20 13.28 -10.74
C GLU A 58 -7.64 11.92 -11.35
N PRO A 59 -8.83 11.40 -10.98
CA PRO A 59 -9.32 10.13 -11.48
C PRO A 59 -9.40 10.08 -13.00
N GLN A 60 -8.82 9.04 -13.59
CA GLN A 60 -8.84 8.79 -15.02
C GLN A 60 -9.76 7.62 -15.36
N ASN A 61 -10.32 7.63 -16.57
CA ASN A 61 -11.09 6.50 -17.07
C ASN A 61 -10.15 5.41 -17.61
N LEU A 62 -9.62 4.59 -16.70
CA LEU A 62 -8.66 3.54 -17.03
C LEU A 62 -9.37 2.25 -17.51
N ASP A 63 -8.99 1.77 -18.70
CA ASP A 63 -9.42 0.47 -19.16
C ASP A 63 -8.82 -0.67 -18.31
N SER A 64 -9.33 -1.90 -18.48
CA SER A 64 -8.91 -3.06 -17.65
C SER A 64 -7.45 -3.45 -17.79
N LYS A 65 -6.87 -3.30 -18.98
CA LYS A 65 -5.47 -3.67 -19.23
C LYS A 65 -4.55 -2.60 -18.64
N VAL A 66 -4.87 -1.33 -18.86
CA VAL A 66 -4.12 -0.20 -18.30
C VAL A 66 -4.19 -0.23 -16.78
N LEU A 67 -5.38 -0.35 -16.19
CA LEU A 67 -5.54 -0.43 -14.74
C LEU A 67 -4.73 -1.58 -14.12
N LYS A 68 -4.77 -2.77 -14.74
CA LYS A 68 -3.95 -3.91 -14.28
C LYS A 68 -2.45 -3.62 -14.36
N HIS A 69 -2.00 -3.03 -15.48
CA HIS A 69 -0.61 -2.65 -15.66
C HIS A 69 -0.15 -1.66 -14.59
N GLU A 70 -0.97 -0.63 -14.32
CA GLU A 70 -0.68 0.39 -13.32
C GLU A 70 -0.61 -0.18 -11.90
N VAL A 71 -1.48 -1.16 -11.55
CA VAL A 71 -1.39 -1.86 -10.27
C VAL A 71 -0.08 -2.65 -10.15
N MET A 72 0.37 -3.31 -11.21
CA MET A 72 1.66 -4.02 -11.22
C MET A 72 2.86 -3.05 -11.16
N ARG A 73 2.74 -1.89 -11.82
CA ARG A 73 3.73 -0.82 -11.78
C ARG A 73 3.87 -0.27 -10.37
N LEU A 74 2.75 0.04 -9.70
CA LEU A 74 2.73 0.46 -8.31
C LEU A 74 3.38 -0.59 -7.39
N ALA A 75 3.06 -1.87 -7.56
CA ALA A 75 3.72 -2.94 -6.80
C ALA A 75 5.24 -2.97 -6.99
N THR A 76 5.71 -2.67 -8.20
CA THR A 76 7.14 -2.57 -8.50
C THR A 76 7.76 -1.35 -7.83
N SER A 77 7.09 -0.19 -7.88
CA SER A 77 7.54 1.03 -7.20
C SER A 77 7.64 0.86 -5.68
N VAL A 78 6.66 0.18 -5.06
CA VAL A 78 6.69 -0.17 -3.63
C VAL A 78 7.90 -1.05 -3.30
N GLN A 79 8.18 -2.06 -4.13
CA GLN A 79 9.33 -2.93 -3.93
C GLN A 79 10.66 -2.16 -4.11
N SER A 80 10.75 -1.29 -5.11
CA SER A 80 11.92 -0.44 -5.31
C SER A 80 12.14 0.50 -4.12
N ALA A 81 11.08 1.08 -3.55
CA ALA A 81 11.19 1.89 -2.35
C ALA A 81 11.75 1.09 -1.17
N LEU A 82 11.28 -0.15 -0.96
CA LEU A 82 11.82 -1.05 0.06
C LEU A 82 13.31 -1.38 -0.15
N THR A 83 13.69 -1.68 -1.39
CA THR A 83 15.08 -1.96 -1.76
C THR A 83 15.96 -0.74 -1.46
N ASN A 84 15.55 0.45 -1.90
CA ASN A 84 16.29 1.68 -1.69
C ASN A 84 16.44 2.02 -0.20
N MET A 85 15.45 1.70 0.65
CA MET A 85 15.53 1.89 2.10
C MET A 85 16.49 0.91 2.79
N THR A 86 16.85 -0.21 2.14
CA THR A 86 17.77 -1.23 2.64
C THR A 86 19.16 -1.12 2.00
N ASP A 87 19.33 -0.21 1.05
CA ASP A 87 20.56 -0.02 0.29
C ASP A 87 21.30 1.23 0.80
N GLU A 88 22.51 1.02 1.32
CA GLU A 88 23.33 2.08 1.92
C GLU A 88 23.62 3.20 0.93
N TYR A 89 23.95 2.85 -0.32
CA TYR A 89 24.23 3.82 -1.37
C TYR A 89 23.01 4.71 -1.66
N SER A 90 21.84 4.10 -1.81
CA SER A 90 20.58 4.81 -2.04
C SER A 90 20.21 5.74 -0.88
N VAL A 91 20.41 5.30 0.37
CA VAL A 91 20.18 6.12 1.57
C VAL A 91 21.18 7.29 1.63
N SER A 92 22.46 7.03 1.38
CA SER A 92 23.51 8.04 1.35
C SER A 92 23.22 9.12 0.29
N GLN A 93 22.80 8.73 -0.91
CA GLN A 93 22.39 9.66 -1.98
C GLN A 93 21.16 10.49 -1.59
N ALA A 94 20.19 9.91 -0.88
CA ALA A 94 19.03 10.65 -0.37
C ALA A 94 19.44 11.67 0.71
N MET A 95 20.35 11.29 1.61
CA MET A 95 20.85 12.14 2.70
C MET A 95 21.74 13.28 2.21
N ALA A 96 22.52 13.06 1.14
CA ALA A 96 23.37 14.08 0.53
C ALA A 96 22.61 15.33 0.04
N LYS A 97 21.29 15.21 -0.16
CA LYS A 97 20.40 16.35 -0.48
C LYS A 97 20.17 17.30 0.69
N TYR A 98 20.58 16.92 1.90
CA TYR A 98 20.44 17.68 3.12
C TYR A 98 21.82 18.08 3.64
N PRO A 99 22.28 19.33 3.44
CA PRO A 99 23.66 19.75 3.76
C PRO A 99 24.07 19.62 5.22
N LYS A 100 23.12 19.45 6.13
CA LYS A 100 23.34 19.27 7.58
C LYS A 100 23.31 17.80 8.01
N ALA A 101 22.99 16.87 7.11
CA ALA A 101 22.95 15.46 7.44
C ALA A 101 24.37 14.92 7.60
N PRO A 102 24.67 14.15 8.66
CA PRO A 102 25.94 13.49 8.79
C PRO A 102 26.12 12.45 7.68
N TYR A 103 27.36 12.24 7.24
CA TYR A 103 27.71 11.06 6.46
C TYR A 103 27.46 9.81 7.32
N SER A 104 26.77 8.83 6.75
CA SER A 104 26.31 7.66 7.48
C SER A 104 26.22 6.46 6.54
N ASP A 105 26.92 5.38 6.90
CA ASP A 105 26.91 4.08 6.21
C ASP A 105 25.73 3.20 6.71
N LEU A 106 24.65 3.86 7.16
CA LEU A 106 23.48 3.19 7.72
C LEU A 106 22.38 3.07 6.66
N VAL A 107 21.62 1.99 6.78
CA VAL A 107 20.39 1.77 6.02
C VAL A 107 19.18 2.25 6.81
N PHE A 108 18.10 2.62 6.11
CA PHE A 108 16.88 3.10 6.76
C PHE A 108 16.07 1.95 7.37
N ILE A 109 16.07 0.78 6.72
CA ILE A 109 15.49 -0.46 7.27
C ILE A 109 16.50 -1.61 7.20
N PRO A 110 16.56 -2.49 8.23
CA PRO A 110 17.39 -3.67 8.17
C PRO A 110 16.79 -4.72 7.23
N LEU A 111 17.64 -5.62 6.70
CA LEU A 111 17.23 -6.70 5.78
C LEU A 111 16.07 -7.56 6.34
N GLY A 112 16.06 -7.85 7.65
CA GLY A 112 14.97 -8.60 8.27
C GLY A 112 13.61 -7.91 8.14
N SER A 113 13.56 -6.58 8.19
CA SER A 113 12.35 -5.79 7.96
C SER A 113 11.95 -5.81 6.49
N TYR A 114 12.92 -5.67 5.58
CA TYR A 114 12.71 -5.79 4.14
C TYR A 114 12.06 -7.13 3.77
N LEU A 115 12.60 -8.25 4.26
CA LEU A 115 12.09 -9.59 3.96
C LEU A 115 10.66 -9.79 4.49
N LYS A 116 10.36 -9.28 5.69
CA LYS A 116 9.00 -9.36 6.26
C LYS A 116 7.99 -8.53 5.46
N VAL A 117 8.38 -7.34 5.02
CA VAL A 117 7.48 -6.42 4.33
C VAL A 117 7.30 -6.78 2.87
N SER A 118 8.34 -7.27 2.19
CA SER A 118 8.25 -7.76 0.79
C SER A 118 7.16 -8.82 0.65
N LYS A 119 7.09 -9.77 1.60
CA LYS A 119 6.03 -10.79 1.66
C LYS A 119 4.61 -10.25 1.69
N ILE A 120 4.39 -9.02 2.17
CA ILE A 120 3.06 -8.39 2.17
C ILE A 120 2.62 -8.14 0.72
N PHE A 121 3.52 -7.68 -0.14
CA PHE A 121 3.22 -7.18 -1.48
C PHE A 121 3.52 -8.17 -2.61
N GLU A 122 4.34 -9.19 -2.37
CA GLU A 122 4.74 -10.19 -3.38
C GLU A 122 3.56 -10.80 -4.14
N CYS A 123 2.41 -11.01 -3.48
CA CYS A 123 1.20 -11.56 -4.10
C CYS A 123 0.67 -10.74 -5.29
N VAL A 124 0.89 -9.41 -5.31
CA VAL A 124 0.36 -8.55 -6.37
C VAL A 124 1.04 -8.84 -7.72
N ARG A 125 2.33 -9.21 -7.69
CA ARG A 125 3.11 -9.58 -8.88
C ARG A 125 3.13 -11.09 -9.11
N GLY A 126 3.22 -11.88 -8.04
CA GLY A 126 3.25 -13.35 -8.08
C GLY A 126 1.91 -13.99 -8.47
N GLY A 127 0.82 -13.21 -8.42
CA GLY A 127 -0.53 -13.68 -8.69
C GLY A 127 -1.17 -14.33 -7.47
N LYS A 128 -2.39 -14.84 -7.68
CA LYS A 128 -3.22 -15.38 -6.60
C LYS A 128 -2.51 -16.51 -5.85
N GLU A 129 -2.27 -16.29 -4.56
CA GLU A 129 -1.69 -17.29 -3.67
C GLU A 129 -2.65 -18.47 -3.48
N LYS A 130 -2.14 -19.70 -3.69
CA LYS A 130 -2.93 -20.92 -3.52
C LYS A 130 -3.35 -21.11 -2.07
N GLY A 131 -4.64 -21.31 -1.84
CA GLY A 131 -5.19 -21.53 -0.50
C GLY A 131 -5.23 -20.29 0.39
N PHE A 132 -4.84 -19.11 -0.11
CA PHE A 132 -4.99 -17.88 0.64
C PHE A 132 -6.47 -17.51 0.78
N VAL A 133 -6.92 -17.30 2.01
CA VAL A 133 -8.28 -16.85 2.33
C VAL A 133 -8.16 -15.50 2.99
N SER A 134 -8.70 -14.48 2.33
CA SER A 134 -8.73 -13.13 2.88
C SER A 134 -9.59 -13.07 4.14
N LYS A 135 -9.19 -12.19 5.06
CA LYS A 135 -9.98 -11.95 6.27
C LYS A 135 -11.35 -11.39 5.90
N GLN A 136 -12.40 -12.04 6.41
CA GLN A 136 -13.76 -11.54 6.34
C GLN A 136 -14.07 -10.65 7.55
N GLY A 137 -14.90 -9.62 7.34
CA GLY A 137 -15.27 -8.65 8.36
C GLY A 137 -14.24 -7.54 8.55
N SER A 138 -14.62 -6.52 9.33
CA SER A 138 -13.81 -5.32 9.53
C SER A 138 -12.94 -5.36 10.78
N LYS A 139 -13.30 -6.13 11.81
CA LYS A 139 -12.62 -6.09 13.12
C LYS A 139 -11.15 -6.49 13.01
N ILE A 140 -10.24 -5.63 13.50
CA ILE A 140 -8.82 -5.95 13.61
C ILE A 140 -8.61 -6.98 14.72
N ASP A 141 -7.87 -8.03 14.41
CA ASP A 141 -7.42 -9.03 15.38
C ASP A 141 -6.02 -8.61 15.85
N HIS A 142 -5.96 -7.97 17.01
CA HIS A 142 -4.73 -7.44 17.56
C HIS A 142 -3.72 -8.53 17.96
N GLU A 143 -4.19 -9.73 18.30
CA GLU A 143 -3.32 -10.86 18.66
C GLU A 143 -2.60 -11.38 17.41
N LEU A 144 -3.36 -11.68 16.36
CA LEU A 144 -2.78 -12.12 15.08
C LEU A 144 -1.91 -11.02 14.46
N LEU A 145 -2.27 -9.75 14.66
CA LEU A 145 -1.46 -8.64 14.18
C LEU A 145 -0.12 -8.54 14.91
N ALA A 146 -0.12 -8.68 16.24
CA ALA A 146 1.09 -8.66 17.06
C ALA A 146 2.04 -9.81 16.71
N LEU A 147 1.48 -10.98 16.37
CA LEU A 147 2.24 -12.14 15.88
C LEU A 147 2.74 -11.98 14.43
N GLY A 148 2.34 -10.93 13.73
CA GLY A 148 2.75 -10.69 12.34
C GLY A 148 2.08 -11.64 11.34
N SER A 149 0.87 -12.14 11.65
CA SER A 149 0.08 -12.95 10.73
C SER A 149 -0.09 -12.23 9.40
N LEU A 150 0.39 -12.83 8.31
CA LEU A 150 0.37 -12.21 6.99
C LEU A 150 -1.04 -11.81 6.55
N ARG A 151 -2.04 -12.66 6.85
CA ARG A 151 -3.45 -12.40 6.59
C ARG A 151 -3.94 -11.14 7.32
N GLU A 152 -3.59 -11.01 8.60
CA GLU A 152 -4.01 -9.86 9.40
C GLU A 152 -3.28 -8.58 8.99
N VAL A 153 -1.97 -8.67 8.74
CA VAL A 153 -1.15 -7.54 8.28
C VAL A 153 -1.65 -7.01 6.94
N ARG A 154 -1.97 -7.88 5.97
CA ARG A 154 -2.53 -7.48 4.66
C ARG A 154 -3.92 -6.84 4.82
N HIS A 155 -4.75 -7.39 5.70
CA HIS A 155 -6.06 -6.80 6.01
C HIS A 155 -5.94 -5.39 6.59
N VAL A 156 -5.11 -5.20 7.61
CA VAL A 156 -4.94 -3.88 8.23
C VAL A 156 -4.27 -2.90 7.29
N PHE A 157 -3.26 -3.32 6.52
CA PHE A 157 -2.65 -2.47 5.48
C PHE A 157 -3.71 -1.95 4.51
N ALA A 158 -4.49 -2.87 3.92
CA ALA A 158 -5.51 -2.49 2.95
C ALA A 158 -6.55 -1.55 3.57
N ARG A 159 -6.98 -1.83 4.81
CA ARG A 159 -7.93 -0.98 5.54
C ARG A 159 -7.38 0.41 5.79
N VAL A 160 -6.13 0.54 6.26
CA VAL A 160 -5.48 1.84 6.48
C VAL A 160 -5.43 2.63 5.17
N VAL A 161 -5.01 2.02 4.07
CA VAL A 161 -4.94 2.71 2.76
C VAL A 161 -6.33 3.12 2.30
N PHE A 162 -7.32 2.22 2.36
CA PHE A 162 -8.70 2.52 1.95
C PHE A 162 -9.34 3.62 2.78
N ASP A 163 -9.27 3.53 4.10
CA ASP A 163 -9.88 4.50 5.01
C ASP A 163 -9.18 5.87 4.91
N THR A 164 -7.92 5.91 4.45
CA THR A 164 -7.19 7.16 4.17
C THR A 164 -7.59 7.77 2.83
N VAL A 165 -7.59 6.97 1.75
CA VAL A 165 -7.88 7.46 0.39
C VAL A 165 -9.36 7.75 0.19
N TYR A 166 -10.24 6.97 0.82
CA TYR A 166 -11.69 7.06 0.73
C TYR A 166 -12.27 7.25 2.15
N PRO A 167 -12.11 8.43 2.77
CA PRO A 167 -12.46 8.67 4.17
C PRO A 167 -13.96 8.48 4.41
N MET A 168 -14.34 7.79 5.48
CA MET A 168 -15.75 7.71 5.91
C MET A 168 -16.22 9.13 6.24
N ASN A 169 -17.35 9.55 5.65
CA ASN A 169 -18.05 10.74 6.13
C ASN A 169 -18.47 10.46 7.57
N LEU A 170 -17.68 10.88 8.55
CA LEU A 170 -17.98 10.74 9.98
C LEU A 170 -19.17 11.61 10.43
N THR A 171 -19.71 12.43 9.51
CA THR A 171 -20.94 13.20 9.70
C THR A 171 -22.19 12.32 9.55
N GLN A 172 -22.40 11.37 10.47
CA GLN A 172 -23.75 10.88 10.78
C GLN A 172 -23.88 10.10 12.09
N ASP A 173 -22.96 10.23 13.06
CA ASP A 173 -23.12 9.64 14.41
C ASP A 173 -22.96 10.69 15.54
N SER A 174 -23.47 11.91 15.33
CA SER A 174 -23.62 12.92 16.38
C SER A 174 -25.04 13.51 16.42
N ASN A 175 -26.04 12.65 16.20
CA ASN A 175 -27.44 12.93 16.54
C ASN A 175 -28.04 11.73 17.28
N TYR A 176 -27.54 11.49 18.50
CA TYR A 176 -28.34 10.88 19.56
C TYR A 176 -28.11 11.70 20.83
N THR A 177 -29.12 12.56 21.09
CA THR A 177 -29.59 13.12 22.37
C THR A 177 -28.68 13.04 23.59
#